data_AF-A0A7X6M3X3-F1
#
_entry.id   AF-A0A7X6M3X3-F1
#
_cell.length_a   1.000
_cell.length_b   1.000
_cell.length_c   1.000
_cell.angle_alpha   90.00
_cell.angle_beta   90.00
_cell.angle_gamma   90.00
#
_symmetry.space_group_name_H-M   'P 1'
#
loop_
_entity.id
_entity.type
_entity.pdbx_description
1 polymer ?
#
loop_
_entity_poly.entity_id
_entity_poly.type
_entity_poly.pdbx_seq_one_letter_code
_entity_poly.pdbx_strand_id
1 'polypeptide(L)'
;MRERLRQQDREHRDQIVAGLSFGFWSGLLGTKYEQLWRDCLHRAFPHSSGRRKEVSAALDGVRKFRNRLAHHDSILNIDIPFELRRVIEVAAYIDPDAASWIRDLSRGMAVYSERPVAAVDTAVVAARVAWPLYQSCQAYVCQAGRFFRPVERIAFYTESAIQPEVPLVLHRRDNVEWTAESAARLRASEDRTDRKIGAVIDAARQMGWAEGAYQVFLLTGPGHPSHRSLAKPLPHNATGRGTAFTQRQRYVSLHALETAESTDTL
;
A
#
# COMPACT_ATOMS: atom_id res chain seq x y z
N MET A 1 27.56 6.87 36.49
CA MET A 1 28.45 6.96 35.30
C MET A 1 29.86 7.44 35.68
N ARG A 2 30.02 8.64 36.27
CA ARG A 2 31.34 9.16 36.69
C ARG A 2 32.04 8.25 37.71
N GLU A 3 31.32 7.76 38.70
CA GLU A 3 31.84 6.79 39.68
C GLU A 3 32.41 5.52 39.03
N ARG A 4 31.71 4.98 38.02
CA ARG A 4 32.19 3.82 37.24
C ARG A 4 33.46 4.12 36.44
N LEU A 5 33.55 5.30 35.82
CA LEU A 5 34.74 5.73 35.07
C LEU A 5 35.93 6.00 35.99
N ARG A 6 35.67 6.54 37.19
CA ARG A 6 36.68 6.79 38.23
C ARG A 6 37.26 5.49 38.79
N GLN A 7 36.44 4.45 38.96
CA GLN A 7 36.90 3.11 39.34
C GLN A 7 37.80 2.45 38.27
N GLN A 8 37.76 2.92 37.03
CA GLN A 8 38.53 2.41 35.89
C GLN A 8 39.70 3.33 35.50
N ASP A 9 39.99 4.36 36.28
CA ASP A 9 40.98 5.41 35.98
C ASP A 9 40.79 6.05 34.59
N ARG A 10 39.53 6.23 34.18
CA ARG A 10 39.12 6.73 32.86
C ARG A 10 38.19 7.94 32.95
N GLU A 11 38.25 8.70 34.03
CA GLU A 11 37.44 9.93 34.20
C GLU A 11 38.00 11.13 33.40
N HIS A 12 38.23 10.94 32.10
CA HIS A 12 38.58 12.03 31.19
C HIS A 12 37.33 12.61 30.53
N ARG A 13 37.39 13.89 30.15
CA ARG A 13 36.26 14.62 29.54
C ARG A 13 35.65 13.85 28.36
N ASP A 14 36.48 13.30 27.48
CA ASP A 14 36.02 12.60 26.28
C ASP A 14 35.32 11.28 26.62
N GLN A 15 35.77 10.59 27.68
CA GLN A 15 35.13 9.37 28.18
C GLN A 15 33.78 9.68 28.83
N ILE A 16 33.66 10.83 29.49
CA ILE A 16 32.38 11.30 30.01
C ILE A 16 31.44 11.63 28.85
N VAL A 17 31.90 12.36 27.83
CA VAL A 17 31.05 12.71 26.67
C VAL A 17 30.60 11.46 25.92
N ALA A 18 31.51 10.51 25.68
CA ALA A 18 31.24 9.29 24.92
C ALA A 18 30.25 8.34 25.61
N GLY A 19 30.16 8.35 26.95
CA GLY A 19 29.22 7.48 27.67
C GLY A 19 27.84 8.09 27.92
N LEU A 20 27.59 9.33 27.46
CA LEU A 20 26.27 9.96 27.57
C LEU A 20 25.30 9.35 26.56
N SER A 21 24.07 9.07 27.01
CA SER A 21 23.04 8.52 26.14
C SER A 21 22.49 9.59 25.18
N PHE A 22 21.94 9.15 24.06
CA PHE A 22 21.20 10.06 23.16
C PHE A 22 20.03 10.78 23.87
N GLY A 23 19.41 10.11 24.86
CA GLY A 23 18.39 10.70 25.71
C GLY A 23 18.89 11.91 26.49
N PHE A 24 20.11 11.85 27.03
CA PHE A 24 20.74 12.99 27.70
C PHE A 24 20.88 14.20 26.76
N TRP A 25 21.44 14.00 25.56
CA TRP A 25 21.65 15.08 24.59
C TRP A 25 20.34 15.72 24.13
N SER A 26 19.31 14.91 23.86
CA SER A 26 17.99 15.45 23.52
C SER A 26 17.33 16.19 24.68
N GLY A 27 17.53 15.73 25.92
CA GLY A 27 17.02 16.39 27.12
C GLY A 27 17.72 17.73 27.39
N LEU A 28 18.99 17.86 27.02
CA LEU A 28 19.76 19.10 27.15
C LEU A 28 19.18 20.25 26.31
N LEU A 29 18.46 19.94 25.23
CA LEU A 29 17.76 20.93 24.41
C LEU A 29 16.36 21.28 24.94
N GLY A 30 15.95 20.77 26.11
CA GLY A 30 14.65 21.05 26.72
C GLY A 30 14.49 22.49 27.22
N THR A 31 13.25 22.89 27.52
CA THR A 31 12.91 24.25 28.02
C THR A 31 13.64 24.63 29.30
N LYS A 32 13.96 23.64 30.15
CA LYS A 32 14.72 23.84 31.40
C LYS A 32 16.12 24.45 31.16
N TYR A 33 16.69 24.24 29.97
CA TYR A 33 18.03 24.68 29.61
C TYR A 33 18.03 25.83 28.58
N GLU A 34 16.94 26.60 28.53
CA GLU A 34 16.79 27.74 27.62
C GLU A 34 17.95 28.76 27.74
N GLN A 35 18.40 29.03 28.97
CA GLN A 35 19.53 29.93 29.20
C GLN A 35 20.82 29.37 28.59
N LEU A 36 21.09 28.08 28.79
CA LEU A 36 22.26 27.40 28.22
C LEU A 36 22.21 27.39 26.68
N TRP A 37 21.00 27.29 26.10
CA TRP A 37 20.82 27.46 24.66
C TRP A 37 21.24 28.85 24.18
N ARG A 38 20.76 29.90 24.84
CA ARG A 38 21.10 31.29 24.50
C ARG A 38 22.58 31.58 24.65
N ASP A 39 23.19 31.02 25.70
CA ASP A 39 24.60 31.29 26.01
C ASP A 39 25.54 30.56 25.06
N CYS A 40 25.30 29.26 24.78
CA CYS A 40 26.25 28.46 24.01
C CYS A 40 25.70 27.31 23.16
N LEU A 41 24.59 26.63 23.51
CA LEU A 41 24.21 25.40 22.77
C LEU A 41 23.82 25.66 21.32
N HIS A 42 23.26 26.83 20.99
CA HIS A 42 22.93 27.19 19.61
C HIS A 42 24.15 27.13 18.68
N ARG A 43 25.37 27.32 19.22
CA ARG A 43 26.62 27.27 18.45
C ARG A 43 26.98 25.87 17.98
N ALA A 44 26.43 24.82 18.60
CA ALA A 44 26.59 23.45 18.13
C ALA A 44 25.69 23.13 16.92
N PHE A 45 24.77 24.03 16.56
CA PHE A 45 23.85 23.88 15.44
C PHE A 45 23.91 25.09 14.49
N PRO A 46 25.09 25.43 13.95
CA PRO A 46 25.30 26.65 13.17
C PRO A 46 24.47 26.73 11.89
N HIS A 47 23.98 25.59 11.39
CA HIS A 47 23.19 25.48 10.16
C HIS A 47 21.70 25.22 10.41
N SER A 48 21.25 25.34 11.66
CA SER A 48 19.83 25.30 12.01
C SER A 48 19.14 26.65 11.79
N SER A 49 17.83 26.71 12.03
CA SER A 49 17.09 27.98 12.05
C SER A 49 17.45 28.90 13.23
N GLY A 50 18.35 28.48 14.13
CA GLY A 50 18.68 29.17 15.38
C GLY A 50 17.61 29.06 16.47
N ARG A 51 16.45 28.45 16.17
CA ARG A 51 15.34 28.27 17.11
C ARG A 51 15.47 26.94 17.86
N ARG A 52 15.71 27.00 19.17
CA ARG A 52 15.82 25.80 20.04
C ARG A 52 14.66 24.83 19.84
N LYS A 53 13.43 25.35 19.75
CA LYS A 53 12.22 24.54 19.65
C LYS A 53 12.23 23.62 18.43
N GLU A 54 12.74 24.10 17.30
CA GLU A 54 12.78 23.34 16.05
C GLU A 54 13.86 22.24 16.13
N VAL A 55 15.07 22.60 16.58
CA VAL A 55 16.17 21.64 16.79
C VAL A 55 15.78 20.58 17.83
N SER A 56 15.17 20.99 18.93
CA SER A 56 14.70 20.09 19.98
C SER A 56 13.61 19.14 19.47
N ALA A 57 12.67 19.62 18.64
CA ALA A 57 11.61 18.78 18.07
C ALA A 57 12.18 17.75 17.07
N ALA A 58 13.11 18.16 16.21
CA ALA A 58 13.78 17.25 15.27
C ALA A 58 14.56 16.15 16.01
N LEU A 59 15.34 16.54 17.03
CA LEU A 59 16.12 15.61 17.84
C LEU A 59 15.25 14.65 18.67
N ASP A 60 14.11 15.14 19.17
CA ASP A 60 13.11 14.32 19.87
C ASP A 60 12.46 13.28 18.95
N GLY A 61 12.15 13.67 17.71
CA GLY A 61 11.68 12.75 16.66
C GLY A 61 12.68 11.63 16.40
N VAL A 62 13.96 11.97 16.19
CA VAL A 62 15.04 10.98 16.02
C VAL A 62 15.16 10.06 17.25
N ARG A 63 15.07 10.60 18.46
CA ARG A 63 15.11 9.78 19.69
C ARG A 63 13.99 8.75 19.71
N LYS A 64 12.75 9.17 19.42
CA LYS A 64 11.58 8.29 19.41
C LYS A 64 11.73 7.20 18.35
N PHE A 65 12.13 7.57 17.14
CA PHE A 65 12.36 6.61 16.06
C PHE A 65 13.46 5.60 16.41
N ARG A 66 14.63 6.07 16.85
CA ARG A 66 15.74 5.22 17.29
C ARG A 66 15.34 4.28 18.43
N ASN A 67 14.56 4.76 19.40
CA ASN A 67 14.14 3.94 20.52
C ASN A 67 13.21 2.80 20.07
N ARG A 68 12.25 3.05 19.17
CA ARG A 68 11.42 2.00 18.58
C ARG A 68 12.26 0.91 17.91
N LEU A 69 13.26 1.32 17.12
CA LEU A 69 14.20 0.38 16.49
C LEU A 69 14.97 -0.45 17.53
N ALA A 70 15.48 0.19 18.59
CA ALA A 70 16.22 -0.47 19.66
C ALA A 70 15.35 -1.41 20.52
N HIS A 71 14.04 -1.17 20.58
CA HIS A 71 13.07 -2.03 21.26
C HIS A 71 12.47 -3.11 20.36
N HIS A 72 12.89 -3.19 19.08
CA HIS A 72 12.31 -4.11 18.08
C HIS A 72 10.79 -3.94 17.89
N ASP A 73 10.27 -2.72 18.07
CA ASP A 73 8.86 -2.41 17.80
C ASP A 73 8.52 -2.49 16.31
N SER A 74 7.24 -2.72 15.99
CA SER A 74 6.75 -2.64 14.61
C SER A 74 6.89 -1.23 14.03
N ILE A 75 7.42 -1.16 12.81
CA ILE A 75 7.62 0.08 12.04
C ILE A 75 6.76 0.15 10.76
N LEU A 76 5.84 -0.80 10.57
CA LEU A 76 5.04 -0.92 9.33
C LEU A 76 4.15 0.30 9.04
N ASN A 77 3.72 0.98 10.12
CA ASN A 77 2.86 2.17 10.08
C ASN A 77 3.63 3.49 10.25
N ILE A 78 4.96 3.46 10.10
CA ILE A 78 5.82 4.63 10.21
C ILE A 78 6.28 5.05 8.82
N ASP A 79 6.28 6.36 8.56
CA ASP A 79 6.88 6.93 7.36
C ASP A 79 8.41 6.90 7.49
N ILE A 80 9.01 5.77 7.11
CA ILE A 80 10.47 5.55 7.19
C ILE A 80 11.25 6.58 6.36
N PRO A 81 10.88 6.91 5.11
CA PRO A 81 11.57 7.97 4.36
C PRO A 81 11.58 9.32 5.08
N PHE A 82 10.49 9.69 5.75
CA PHE A 82 10.44 10.91 6.54
C PHE A 82 11.35 10.87 7.77
N GLU A 83 11.34 9.77 8.53
CA GLU A 83 12.21 9.62 9.70
C GLU A 83 13.70 9.57 9.32
N LEU A 84 14.07 8.91 8.23
CA LEU A 84 15.44 8.92 7.72
C LEU A 84 15.89 10.32 7.30
N ARG A 85 15.01 11.09 6.62
CA ARG A 85 15.30 12.49 6.29
C ARG A 85 15.52 13.33 7.54
N ARG A 86 14.75 13.12 8.61
CA ARG A 86 14.92 13.82 9.89
C ARG A 86 16.29 13.55 10.51
N VAL A 87 16.81 12.32 10.41
CA VAL A 87 18.18 12.00 10.88
C VAL A 87 19.22 12.82 10.12
N ILE A 88 19.10 12.88 8.79
CA ILE A 88 19.98 13.69 7.93
C ILE A 88 19.84 15.18 8.23
N GLU A 89 18.62 15.66 8.49
CA GLU A 89 18.35 17.06 8.86
C GLU A 89 19.04 17.46 10.17
N VAL A 90 18.96 16.61 11.20
CA VAL A 90 19.65 16.87 12.48
C VAL A 90 21.17 16.89 12.30
N ALA A 91 21.72 16.01 11.46
CA ALA A 91 23.14 16.07 11.11
C ALA A 91 23.48 17.38 10.38
N ALA A 92 22.63 17.80 9.44
CA ALA A 92 22.83 19.01 8.66
C ALA A 92 22.79 20.28 9.50
N TYR A 93 22.03 20.29 10.61
CA TYR A 93 22.07 21.40 11.58
C TYR A 93 23.46 21.59 12.20
N ILE A 94 24.21 20.51 12.37
CA ILE A 94 25.55 20.50 12.95
C ILE A 94 26.59 20.80 11.86
N ASP A 95 26.55 20.05 10.77
CA ASP A 95 27.52 20.11 9.68
C ASP A 95 26.92 19.51 8.38
N PRO A 96 26.82 20.28 7.27
CA PRO A 96 26.27 19.80 6.01
C PRO A 96 27.09 18.69 5.35
N ASP A 97 28.42 18.70 5.51
CA ASP A 97 29.31 17.69 4.93
C ASP A 97 29.14 16.37 5.67
N ALA A 98 29.00 16.42 7.01
CA ALA A 98 28.64 15.23 7.80
C ALA A 98 27.28 14.67 7.38
N ALA A 99 26.30 15.53 7.09
CA ALA A 99 24.99 15.10 6.62
C ALA A 99 25.06 14.44 5.23
N SER A 100 25.87 14.96 4.31
CA SER A 100 26.12 14.33 3.01
C SER A 100 26.78 12.97 3.20
N TRP A 101 27.84 12.91 4.02
CA TRP A 101 28.55 11.68 4.30
C TRP A 101 27.66 10.58 4.89
N ILE A 102 26.79 10.91 5.86
CA ILE A 102 25.82 9.96 6.43
C ILE A 102 24.83 9.50 5.36
N ARG A 103 24.35 10.41 4.50
CA ARG A 103 23.42 10.09 3.42
C ARG A 103 24.04 9.09 2.44
N ASP A 104 25.29 9.32 2.03
CA ASP A 104 25.99 8.51 1.04
C ASP A 104 26.32 7.10 1.57
N LEU A 105 26.57 6.97 2.88
CA LEU A 105 26.76 5.67 3.53
C LEU A 105 25.45 4.93 3.84
N SER A 106 24.30 5.62 3.85
CA SER A 106 23.04 5.03 4.29
C SER A 106 22.43 4.10 3.24
N ARG A 107 22.29 2.82 3.60
CA ARG A 107 21.52 1.84 2.80
C ARG A 107 20.02 1.85 3.09
N GLY A 108 19.56 2.71 4.01
CA GLY A 108 18.17 2.67 4.52
C GLY A 108 17.12 2.84 3.42
N MET A 109 17.32 3.77 2.50
CA MET A 109 16.39 4.02 1.38
C MET A 109 16.42 2.92 0.31
N ALA A 110 17.59 2.31 0.07
CA ALA A 110 17.72 1.18 -0.86
C ALA A 110 16.92 -0.02 -0.34
N VAL A 111 17.13 -0.40 0.93
CA VAL A 111 16.38 -1.49 1.58
C VAL A 111 14.88 -1.15 1.67
N TYR A 112 14.52 0.10 1.96
CA TYR A 112 13.12 0.50 1.96
C TYR A 112 12.45 0.35 0.58
N SER A 113 13.20 0.55 -0.50
CA SER A 113 12.69 0.39 -1.87
C SER A 113 12.44 -1.07 -2.24
N GLU A 114 13.09 -2.01 -1.55
CA GLU A 114 12.85 -3.46 -1.66
C GLU A 114 11.67 -3.92 -0.79
N ARG A 115 11.05 -3.03 0.00
CA ARG A 115 9.90 -3.37 0.84
C ARG A 115 8.82 -4.02 -0.02
N PRO A 116 8.32 -5.22 0.36
CA PRO A 116 7.19 -5.83 -0.34
C PRO A 116 5.99 -4.89 -0.31
N VAL A 117 5.57 -4.44 -1.50
CA VAL A 117 4.31 -3.73 -1.67
C VAL A 117 3.27 -4.79 -2.01
N ALA A 118 2.16 -4.83 -1.25
CA ALA A 118 1.02 -5.62 -1.66
C ALA A 118 0.49 -5.04 -2.98
N ALA A 119 0.80 -5.71 -4.09
CA ALA A 119 0.37 -5.27 -5.41
C ALA A 119 -1.16 -5.22 -5.41
N VAL A 120 -1.72 -4.05 -5.70
CA VAL A 120 -3.17 -3.88 -5.83
C VAL A 120 -3.56 -4.38 -7.22
N ASP A 121 -3.65 -5.70 -7.33
CA ASP A 121 -3.76 -6.47 -8.58
C ASP A 121 -5.20 -6.90 -8.92
N THR A 122 -6.15 -6.69 -8.01
CA THR A 122 -7.50 -7.21 -8.11
C THR A 122 -8.53 -6.09 -8.07
N ALA A 123 -9.40 -6.02 -9.09
CA ALA A 123 -10.57 -5.16 -9.08
C ALA A 123 -11.79 -5.92 -8.53
N VAL A 124 -12.25 -5.54 -7.35
CA VAL A 124 -13.53 -5.99 -6.79
C VAL A 124 -14.64 -5.17 -7.44
N VAL A 125 -15.50 -5.78 -8.24
CA VAL A 125 -16.57 -5.12 -8.99
C VAL A 125 -17.93 -5.37 -8.35
N ALA A 126 -18.80 -4.36 -8.37
CA ALA A 126 -20.21 -4.56 -8.04
C ALA A 126 -20.84 -5.49 -9.09
N ALA A 127 -21.38 -6.63 -8.64
CA ALA A 127 -21.59 -7.79 -9.49
C ALA A 127 -23.00 -8.37 -9.44
N ARG A 128 -24.01 -7.61 -9.01
CA ARG A 128 -25.40 -8.10 -8.92
C ARG A 128 -25.91 -8.77 -10.21
N VAL A 129 -25.56 -8.22 -11.37
CA VAL A 129 -25.91 -8.78 -12.69
C VAL A 129 -24.75 -9.59 -13.28
N ALA A 130 -23.51 -9.21 -12.97
CA ALA A 130 -22.34 -9.80 -13.59
C ALA A 130 -21.91 -11.16 -12.98
N TRP A 131 -22.28 -11.43 -11.73
CA TRP A 131 -21.93 -12.67 -11.04
C TRP A 131 -22.56 -13.91 -11.69
N PRO A 132 -23.88 -13.95 -11.97
CA PRO A 132 -24.48 -15.06 -12.70
C PRO A 132 -23.86 -15.27 -14.10
N LEU A 133 -23.52 -14.18 -14.80
CA LEU A 133 -22.89 -14.27 -16.12
C LEU A 133 -21.50 -14.91 -16.04
N TYR A 134 -20.70 -14.51 -15.05
CA TYR A 134 -19.41 -15.14 -14.79
C TYR A 134 -19.56 -16.63 -14.49
N GLN A 135 -20.51 -17.02 -13.63
CA GLN A 135 -20.76 -18.44 -13.34
C GLN A 135 -21.13 -19.24 -14.59
N SER A 136 -21.87 -18.63 -15.53
CA SER A 136 -22.30 -19.28 -16.77
C SER A 136 -21.19 -19.40 -17.81
N CYS A 137 -20.43 -18.33 -18.08
CA CYS A 137 -19.54 -18.25 -19.24
C CYS A 137 -18.13 -17.74 -18.95
N GLN A 138 -17.76 -17.61 -17.66
CA GLN A 138 -16.43 -17.17 -17.21
C GLN A 138 -16.03 -15.81 -17.81
N ALA A 139 -16.97 -14.87 -17.83
CA ALA A 139 -16.75 -13.52 -18.33
C ALA A 139 -17.33 -12.46 -17.40
N TYR A 140 -16.68 -11.30 -17.38
CA TYR A 140 -17.21 -10.10 -16.77
C TYR A 140 -17.52 -9.06 -17.85
N VAL A 141 -18.73 -8.51 -17.81
CA VAL A 141 -19.23 -7.52 -18.79
C VAL A 141 -19.65 -6.26 -18.06
N CYS A 142 -19.31 -5.10 -18.62
CA CYS A 142 -19.67 -3.79 -18.08
C CYS A 142 -19.82 -2.77 -19.20
N GLN A 143 -20.23 -1.54 -18.85
CA GLN A 143 -20.40 -0.46 -19.83
C GLN A 143 -19.11 -0.22 -20.61
N ALA A 144 -19.24 0.01 -21.92
CA ALA A 144 -18.12 0.42 -22.77
C ALA A 144 -17.45 1.69 -22.23
N GLY A 145 -16.14 1.81 -22.43
CA GLY A 145 -15.33 2.95 -21.96
C GLY A 145 -15.10 3.00 -20.45
N ARG A 146 -15.61 2.04 -19.67
CA ARG A 146 -15.37 2.00 -18.22
C ARG A 146 -13.89 1.75 -17.92
N PHE A 147 -13.27 2.70 -17.23
CA PHE A 147 -11.85 2.63 -16.87
C PHE A 147 -11.54 1.59 -15.78
N PHE A 148 -10.39 0.92 -15.91
CA PHE A 148 -9.79 0.06 -14.90
C PHE A 148 -8.29 0.37 -14.81
N ARG A 149 -7.74 0.42 -13.58
CA ARG A 149 -6.28 0.40 -13.36
C ARG A 149 -5.69 -0.88 -13.97
N PRO A 150 -4.37 -0.96 -14.21
CA PRO A 150 -3.71 -2.22 -14.50
C PRO A 150 -3.99 -3.21 -13.37
N VAL A 151 -4.82 -4.22 -13.66
CA VAL A 151 -5.23 -5.28 -12.72
C VAL A 151 -5.13 -6.60 -13.45
N GLU A 152 -4.74 -7.63 -12.72
CA GLU A 152 -4.62 -8.99 -13.23
C GLU A 152 -5.90 -9.78 -13.00
N ARG A 153 -6.71 -9.38 -12.02
CA ARG A 153 -7.84 -10.18 -11.52
C ARG A 153 -9.10 -9.35 -11.34
N ILE A 154 -10.23 -10.05 -11.42
CA ILE A 154 -11.55 -9.53 -11.05
C ILE A 154 -12.05 -10.35 -9.85
N ALA A 155 -12.66 -9.67 -8.88
CA ALA A 155 -13.43 -10.30 -7.80
C ALA A 155 -14.85 -9.72 -7.79
N PHE A 156 -15.84 -10.48 -7.34
CA PHE A 156 -17.25 -10.12 -7.51
C PHE A 156 -17.89 -9.79 -6.17
N TYR A 157 -18.39 -8.56 -6.01
CA TYR A 157 -19.14 -8.13 -4.83
C TYR A 157 -20.64 -8.15 -5.12
N THR A 158 -21.37 -9.04 -4.48
CA THR A 158 -22.85 -9.15 -4.55
C THR A 158 -23.37 -9.80 -3.28
N GLU A 159 -24.65 -9.59 -2.97
CA GLU A 159 -25.29 -10.16 -1.77
C GLU A 159 -24.56 -9.83 -0.47
N SER A 160 -24.07 -8.58 -0.38
CA SER A 160 -23.28 -8.09 0.77
C SER A 160 -22.05 -8.94 1.09
N ALA A 161 -21.44 -9.57 0.09
CA ALA A 161 -20.19 -10.30 0.23
C ALA A 161 -19.31 -10.20 -1.03
N ILE A 162 -18.01 -10.34 -0.86
CA ILE A 162 -17.12 -10.68 -1.97
C ILE A 162 -17.19 -12.19 -2.17
N GLN A 163 -17.57 -12.61 -3.37
CA GLN A 163 -17.75 -14.01 -3.72
C GLN A 163 -16.40 -14.73 -3.82
N PRO A 164 -16.37 -16.08 -3.66
CA PRO A 164 -15.13 -16.82 -3.52
C PRO A 164 -14.20 -16.75 -4.74
N GLU A 165 -14.76 -16.61 -5.94
CA GLU A 165 -13.96 -16.73 -7.17
C GLU A 165 -13.22 -15.42 -7.48
N VAL A 166 -11.90 -15.52 -7.64
CA VAL A 166 -10.98 -14.43 -7.98
C VAL A 166 -10.21 -14.77 -9.26
N PRO A 167 -10.92 -14.86 -10.41
CA PRO A 167 -10.32 -15.29 -11.66
C PRO A 167 -9.29 -14.31 -12.21
N LEU A 168 -8.35 -14.86 -12.99
CA LEU A 168 -7.39 -14.10 -13.77
C LEU A 168 -8.06 -13.55 -15.04
N VAL A 169 -7.73 -12.32 -15.41
CA VAL A 169 -8.10 -11.72 -16.69
C VAL A 169 -7.23 -12.33 -17.79
N LEU A 170 -7.85 -13.10 -18.68
CA LEU A 170 -7.18 -13.68 -19.85
C LEU A 170 -7.18 -12.72 -21.03
N HIS A 171 -8.26 -11.97 -21.20
CA HIS A 171 -8.40 -10.99 -22.27
C HIS A 171 -9.37 -9.90 -21.87
N ARG A 172 -9.12 -8.68 -22.33
CA ARG A 172 -10.02 -7.53 -22.18
C ARG A 172 -10.23 -6.89 -23.55
N ARG A 173 -11.48 -6.63 -23.91
CA ARG A 173 -11.85 -5.89 -25.12
C ARG A 173 -12.94 -4.88 -24.80
N ASP A 174 -12.75 -3.65 -25.24
CA ASP A 174 -13.74 -2.58 -25.10
C ASP A 174 -14.52 -2.36 -26.40
N ASN A 175 -15.66 -1.67 -26.31
CA ASN A 175 -16.53 -1.32 -27.44
C ASN A 175 -16.94 -2.51 -28.31
N VAL A 176 -17.27 -3.64 -27.67
CA VAL A 176 -17.84 -4.80 -28.35
C VAL A 176 -19.33 -4.57 -28.57
N GLU A 177 -19.76 -4.68 -29.83
CA GLU A 177 -21.16 -4.59 -30.22
C GLU A 177 -21.93 -5.86 -29.82
N TRP A 178 -23.03 -5.69 -29.09
CA TRP A 178 -23.79 -6.77 -28.44
C TRP A 178 -25.05 -7.17 -29.23
N THR A 179 -24.88 -7.39 -30.54
CA THR A 179 -25.95 -7.81 -31.47
C THR A 179 -25.82 -9.29 -31.84
N ALA A 180 -26.91 -9.91 -32.31
CA ALA A 180 -26.88 -11.30 -32.81
C ALA A 180 -25.94 -11.45 -34.02
N GLU A 181 -25.89 -10.43 -34.88
CA GLU A 181 -24.99 -10.38 -36.03
C GLU A 181 -23.52 -10.30 -35.61
N SER A 182 -23.20 -9.45 -34.63
CA SER A 182 -21.85 -9.36 -34.05
C SER A 182 -21.43 -10.69 -33.41
N ALA A 183 -22.32 -11.33 -32.64
CA ALA A 183 -22.06 -12.64 -32.05
C ALA A 183 -21.77 -13.71 -33.13
N ALA A 184 -22.58 -13.77 -34.18
CA ALA A 184 -22.38 -14.71 -35.29
C ALA A 184 -21.04 -14.48 -36.02
N ARG A 185 -20.70 -13.20 -36.27
CA ARG A 185 -19.43 -12.79 -36.88
C ARG A 185 -18.23 -13.22 -36.05
N LEU A 186 -18.27 -12.96 -34.73
CA LEU A 186 -17.22 -13.33 -33.80
C LEU A 186 -17.06 -14.85 -33.66
N ARG A 187 -18.17 -15.61 -33.69
CA ARG A 187 -18.12 -17.08 -33.68
C ARG A 187 -17.54 -17.69 -34.96
N ALA A 188 -17.63 -16.99 -36.09
CA ALA A 188 -17.04 -17.40 -37.36
C ALA A 188 -15.55 -16.98 -37.50
N SER A 189 -15.01 -16.20 -36.57
CA SER A 189 -13.61 -15.76 -36.58
C SER A 189 -12.63 -16.92 -36.33
N GLU A 190 -11.46 -16.86 -36.96
CA GLU A 190 -10.37 -17.80 -36.70
C GLU A 190 -9.78 -17.62 -35.29
N ASP A 191 -9.83 -16.38 -34.77
CA ASP A 191 -9.33 -16.03 -33.44
C ASP A 191 -10.17 -16.73 -32.34
N ARG A 192 -9.49 -17.46 -31.45
CA ARG A 192 -10.14 -18.19 -30.35
C ARG A 192 -10.82 -17.26 -29.34
N THR A 193 -10.25 -16.10 -29.10
CA THR A 193 -10.77 -15.05 -28.21
C THR A 193 -12.05 -14.48 -28.78
N ASP A 194 -12.08 -14.19 -30.08
CA ASP A 194 -13.30 -13.71 -30.76
C ASP A 194 -14.43 -14.71 -30.60
N ARG A 195 -14.18 -15.99 -30.87
CA ARG A 195 -15.18 -17.05 -30.71
C ARG A 195 -15.73 -17.15 -29.30
N LYS A 196 -14.86 -16.97 -28.29
CA LYS A 196 -15.29 -16.90 -26.88
C LYS A 196 -16.15 -15.68 -26.60
N ILE A 197 -15.77 -14.50 -27.08
CA ILE A 197 -16.59 -13.28 -26.93
C ILE A 197 -17.95 -13.48 -27.60
N GLY A 198 -18.00 -14.08 -28.80
CA GLY A 198 -19.26 -14.42 -29.47
C GLY A 198 -20.17 -15.30 -28.61
N ALA A 199 -19.62 -16.35 -27.99
CA ALA A 199 -20.37 -17.20 -27.05
C ALA A 199 -20.84 -16.46 -25.78
N VAL A 200 -20.03 -15.52 -25.27
CA VAL A 200 -20.41 -14.66 -24.14
C VAL A 200 -21.57 -13.74 -24.51
N ILE A 201 -21.59 -13.18 -25.72
CA ILE A 201 -22.70 -12.35 -26.20
C ILE A 201 -23.99 -13.19 -26.24
N ASP A 202 -23.94 -14.40 -26.80
CA ASP A 202 -25.09 -15.31 -26.87
C ASP A 202 -25.64 -15.64 -25.46
N ALA A 203 -24.75 -16.01 -24.53
CA ALA A 203 -25.14 -16.30 -23.14
C ALA A 203 -25.73 -15.08 -22.42
N ALA A 204 -25.09 -13.91 -22.55
CA ALA A 204 -25.58 -12.67 -21.94
C ALA A 204 -26.96 -12.28 -22.47
N ARG A 205 -27.21 -12.41 -23.78
CA ARG A 205 -28.53 -12.12 -24.38
C ARG A 205 -29.63 -13.05 -23.83
N GLN A 206 -29.33 -14.34 -23.66
CA GLN A 206 -30.27 -15.29 -23.04
C GLN A 206 -30.58 -14.91 -21.58
N MET A 207 -29.64 -14.25 -20.90
CA MET A 207 -29.80 -13.72 -19.55
C MET A 207 -30.43 -12.32 -19.50
N GLY A 208 -30.98 -11.82 -20.62
CA GLY A 208 -31.71 -10.56 -20.70
C GLY A 208 -30.84 -9.31 -20.80
N TRP A 209 -29.55 -9.43 -21.15
CA TRP A 209 -28.72 -8.27 -21.45
C TRP A 209 -29.20 -7.59 -22.74
N ALA A 210 -29.36 -6.27 -22.68
CA ALA A 210 -29.81 -5.45 -23.81
C ALA A 210 -28.74 -5.37 -24.91
N GLU A 211 -29.18 -5.02 -26.12
CA GLU A 211 -28.26 -4.64 -27.19
C GLU A 211 -27.56 -3.31 -26.85
N GLY A 212 -26.32 -3.16 -27.32
CA GLY A 212 -25.52 -1.97 -27.07
C GLY A 212 -24.04 -2.23 -27.28
N ALA A 213 -23.20 -1.34 -26.75
CA ALA A 213 -21.76 -1.51 -26.71
C ALA A 213 -21.30 -1.77 -25.28
N TYR A 214 -20.49 -2.81 -25.09
CA TYR A 214 -19.97 -3.19 -23.79
C TYR A 214 -18.47 -3.44 -23.83
N GLN A 215 -17.87 -3.40 -22.65
CA GLN A 215 -16.55 -3.89 -22.39
C GLN A 215 -16.63 -5.30 -21.79
N VAL A 216 -15.84 -6.23 -22.32
CA VAL A 216 -15.80 -7.63 -21.92
C VAL A 216 -14.42 -8.03 -21.40
N PHE A 217 -14.42 -8.82 -20.34
CA PHE A 217 -13.26 -9.48 -19.79
C PHE A 217 -13.51 -10.99 -19.87
N LEU A 218 -12.64 -11.71 -20.56
CA LEU A 218 -12.61 -13.17 -20.50
C LEU A 218 -11.76 -13.57 -19.30
N LEU A 219 -12.32 -14.42 -18.45
CA LEU A 219 -11.76 -14.76 -17.15
C LEU A 219 -11.44 -16.26 -17.09
N THR A 220 -10.52 -16.64 -16.19
CA THR A 220 -10.33 -18.05 -15.86
C THR A 220 -11.52 -18.58 -15.06
N GLY A 221 -11.77 -19.88 -15.13
CA GLY A 221 -12.75 -20.55 -14.26
C GLY A 221 -12.09 -21.60 -13.35
N PRO A 222 -12.86 -22.22 -12.45
CA PRO A 222 -12.39 -23.31 -11.60
C PRO A 222 -11.70 -24.42 -12.40
N GLY A 223 -10.57 -24.91 -11.89
CA GLY A 223 -9.73 -25.92 -12.55
C GLY A 223 -8.64 -25.36 -13.47
N HIS A 224 -8.67 -24.07 -13.83
CA HIS A 224 -7.54 -23.44 -14.54
C HIS A 224 -6.37 -23.18 -13.56
N PRO A 225 -5.10 -23.46 -13.90
CA PRO A 225 -3.96 -23.36 -12.96
C PRO A 225 -3.78 -21.99 -12.30
N SER A 226 -4.07 -20.91 -13.03
CA SER A 226 -3.96 -19.52 -12.54
C SER A 226 -5.24 -18.98 -11.89
N HIS A 227 -6.31 -19.78 -11.83
CA HIS A 227 -7.54 -19.42 -11.15
C HIS A 227 -7.35 -19.50 -9.63
N ARG A 228 -7.92 -18.54 -8.90
CA ARG A 228 -7.83 -18.50 -7.43
C ARG A 228 -9.24 -18.43 -6.88
N SER A 229 -9.45 -19.16 -5.79
CA SER A 229 -10.71 -19.22 -5.07
C SER A 229 -10.42 -19.03 -3.58
N LEU A 230 -11.20 -18.17 -2.93
CA LEU A 230 -11.17 -17.98 -1.49
C LEU A 230 -11.83 -19.18 -0.80
N ALA A 231 -11.44 -19.47 0.44
CA ALA A 231 -12.02 -20.57 1.20
C ALA A 231 -13.53 -20.37 1.50
N LYS A 232 -13.96 -19.12 1.61
CA LYS A 232 -15.34 -18.70 1.87
C LYS A 232 -15.60 -17.31 1.27
N PRO A 233 -16.86 -16.93 1.01
CA PRO A 233 -17.20 -15.55 0.70
C PRO A 233 -16.76 -14.62 1.85
N LEU A 234 -16.30 -13.41 1.52
CA LEU A 234 -15.95 -12.40 2.52
C LEU A 234 -17.18 -11.53 2.83
N PRO A 235 -17.80 -11.67 4.01
CA PRO A 235 -19.00 -10.90 4.35
C PRO A 235 -18.67 -9.41 4.52
N HIS A 236 -19.64 -8.58 4.18
CA HIS A 236 -19.63 -7.15 4.46
C HIS A 236 -20.63 -6.85 5.57
N ASN A 237 -20.12 -6.45 6.75
CA ASN A 237 -20.95 -6.36 7.95
C ASN A 237 -21.64 -4.99 8.10
N ALA A 238 -21.14 -3.95 7.44
CA ALA A 238 -21.70 -2.60 7.58
C ALA A 238 -23.09 -2.50 6.92
N THR A 239 -24.08 -2.08 7.71
CA THR A 239 -25.47 -1.92 7.25
C THR A 239 -25.83 -0.45 7.12
N GLY A 240 -26.68 -0.13 6.14
CA GLY A 240 -27.17 1.24 5.92
C GLY A 240 -27.00 1.72 4.48
N ARG A 241 -27.57 2.89 4.18
CA ARG A 241 -27.48 3.48 2.84
C ARG A 241 -26.03 3.92 2.57
N GLY A 242 -25.44 3.41 1.51
CA GLY A 242 -24.10 3.79 1.08
C GLY A 242 -22.96 3.05 1.79
N THR A 243 -23.25 2.04 2.61
CA THR A 243 -22.20 1.28 3.31
C THR A 243 -21.52 0.25 2.43
N ALA A 244 -22.17 -0.18 1.34
CA ALA A 244 -21.67 -1.20 0.42
C ALA A 244 -20.17 -1.04 0.11
N PHE A 245 -19.43 -2.15 0.23
CA PHE A 245 -17.98 -2.17 0.03
C PHE A 245 -17.57 -1.53 -1.31
N THR A 246 -18.33 -1.80 -2.37
CA THR A 246 -18.19 -1.07 -3.63
C THR A 246 -19.52 -0.90 -4.35
N GLN A 247 -19.69 0.27 -4.99
CA GLN A 247 -20.83 0.58 -5.87
C GLN A 247 -20.48 0.49 -7.35
N ARG A 248 -19.18 0.53 -7.68
CA ARG A 248 -18.66 0.38 -9.06
C ARG A 248 -17.55 -0.65 -9.04
N GLN A 249 -16.35 -0.22 -8.63
CA GLN A 249 -15.22 -1.10 -8.37
C GLN A 249 -14.36 -0.54 -7.24
N ARG A 250 -13.67 -1.42 -6.52
CA ARG A 250 -12.62 -1.10 -5.54
C ARG A 250 -11.40 -1.94 -5.86
N TYR A 251 -10.21 -1.45 -5.56
CA TYR A 251 -8.97 -2.15 -5.85
C TYR A 251 -8.32 -2.65 -4.57
N VAL A 252 -7.95 -3.92 -4.54
CA VAL A 252 -7.29 -4.60 -3.43
C VAL A 252 -6.21 -5.54 -3.97
N SER A 253 -5.35 -6.05 -3.10
CA SER A 253 -4.44 -7.16 -3.46
C SER A 253 -5.13 -8.50 -3.30
N LEU A 254 -4.79 -9.48 -4.14
CA LEU A 254 -5.18 -10.88 -3.96
C LEU A 254 -4.82 -11.41 -2.57
N HIS A 255 -3.61 -11.07 -2.08
CA HIS A 255 -3.17 -11.50 -0.75
C HIS A 255 -4.13 -11.06 0.35
N ALA A 256 -4.53 -9.79 0.35
CA ALA A 256 -5.51 -9.26 1.30
C ALA A 256 -6.85 -10.02 1.22
N LEU A 257 -7.34 -10.35 0.02
CA LEU A 257 -8.56 -11.16 -0.14
C LEU A 257 -8.40 -12.57 0.46
N GLU A 258 -7.23 -13.18 0.32
CA GLU A 258 -6.95 -14.54 0.82
C GLU A 258 -6.78 -14.61 2.33
N THR A 259 -6.34 -13.51 2.96
CA THR A 259 -6.08 -13.45 4.41
C THR A 259 -7.20 -12.79 5.21
N ALA A 260 -8.09 -12.04 4.56
CA ALA A 260 -9.16 -11.33 5.25
C ALA A 260 -10.28 -12.27 5.71
N GLU A 261 -10.92 -11.90 6.82
CA GLU A 261 -12.10 -12.61 7.34
C GLU A 261 -13.41 -11.96 6.87
N SER A 262 -13.37 -10.66 6.55
CA SER A 262 -14.50 -9.86 6.12
C SER A 262 -14.00 -8.67 5.29
N THR A 263 -14.90 -7.90 4.70
CA THR A 263 -14.49 -6.68 4.01
C THR A 263 -13.97 -5.57 4.91
N ASP A 264 -14.20 -5.66 6.22
CA ASP A 264 -13.79 -4.65 7.21
C ASP A 264 -12.30 -4.75 7.55
N THR A 265 -11.69 -5.89 7.22
CA THR A 265 -10.26 -6.17 7.40
C THR A 265 -9.45 -6.13 6.10
N LEU A 266 -10.06 -5.62 5.01
CA LEU A 266 -9.44 -5.39 3.70
C LEU A 266 -8.81 -3.99 3.56
#